data_AF-A0A941GKL0-F1
#
_entry.id   AF-A0A941GKL0-F1
#
_cell.length_a   1.000
_cell.length_b   1.000
_cell.length_c   1.000
_cell.angle_alpha   90.00
_cell.angle_beta   90.00
_cell.angle_gamma   90.00
#
_symmetry.space_group_name_H-M   'P 1'
#
loop_
_entity.id
_entity.type
_entity.pdbx_description
1 polymer ?
#
loop_
_entity_poly.entity_id
_entity_poly.type
_entity_poly.pdbx_seq_one_letter_code
_entity_poly.pdbx_strand_id
1 'polypeptide(L)'
;MDPIEFGEYLKKLRKDLGYTLTELSKLSGVSQPYLSQMEGGKRGIPSTETLRKIAEPLDINYSELLIKAGHITDEEWKRAFIEEDFHVDNARVSERALVNREQKGPDLKSLLLRASESRPVFFNGYELSSDECIRLLGVIRAMFPNYENKQ
;
A
#
# COMPACT_ATOMS: atom_id res chain seq x y z
N MET A 1 -15.77 -10.46 -9.23
CA MET A 1 -15.86 -10.20 -10.67
C MET A 1 -15.76 -11.53 -11.38
N ASP A 2 -16.55 -11.73 -12.42
CA ASP A 2 -16.33 -12.87 -13.32
C ASP A 2 -15.18 -12.56 -14.32
N PRO A 3 -14.67 -13.56 -15.07
CA PRO A 3 -13.54 -13.36 -15.98
C PRO A 3 -13.75 -12.32 -17.08
N ILE A 4 -15.00 -12.10 -17.53
CA ILE A 4 -15.31 -11.13 -18.58
C ILE A 4 -15.22 -9.71 -18.00
N GLU A 5 -15.82 -9.49 -16.83
CA GLU A 5 -15.72 -8.21 -16.12
C GLU A 5 -14.26 -7.85 -15.79
N PHE A 6 -13.48 -8.84 -15.33
CA PHE A 6 -12.07 -8.64 -15.03
C PHE A 6 -11.24 -8.32 -16.28
N GLY A 7 -11.51 -8.99 -17.40
CA GLY A 7 -10.86 -8.70 -18.68
C GLY A 7 -11.12 -7.28 -19.18
N GLU A 8 -12.37 -6.82 -19.14
CA GLU A 8 -12.73 -5.45 -19.53
C GLU A 8 -12.14 -4.41 -18.55
N TYR A 9 -12.01 -4.74 -17.26
CA TYR A 9 -11.32 -3.90 -16.29
C TYR A 9 -9.84 -3.70 -16.63
N LEU A 10 -9.10 -4.77 -16.93
CA LEU A 10 -7.68 -4.67 -17.33
C LEU A 10 -7.50 -3.88 -18.63
N LYS A 11 -8.38 -4.11 -19.60
CA LYS A 11 -8.41 -3.38 -20.88
C LYS A 11 -8.64 -1.89 -20.69
N LYS A 12 -9.49 -1.51 -19.72
CA LYS A 12 -9.70 -0.11 -19.35
C LYS A 12 -8.42 0.51 -18.79
N LEU A 13 -7.80 -0.10 -17.77
CA LEU A 13 -6.54 0.38 -17.18
C LEU A 13 -5.46 0.59 -18.25
N ARG A 14 -5.26 -0.40 -19.14
CA ARG A 14 -4.29 -0.31 -20.22
C ARG A 14 -4.56 0.88 -21.14
N LYS A 15 -5.82 1.10 -21.51
CA LYS A 15 -6.23 2.20 -22.39
C LYS A 15 -6.13 3.56 -21.72
N ASP A 16 -6.42 3.65 -20.43
CA ASP A 16 -6.30 4.88 -19.65
C ASP A 16 -4.83 5.35 -19.59
N LEU A 17 -3.89 4.41 -19.60
CA LEU A 17 -2.44 4.66 -19.73
C LEU A 17 -1.96 4.86 -21.18
N GLY A 18 -2.85 4.76 -22.17
CA GLY A 18 -2.51 4.91 -23.58
C GLY A 18 -1.72 3.76 -24.21
N TYR A 19 -1.58 2.62 -23.52
CA TYR A 19 -0.81 1.50 -24.03
C TYR A 19 -1.57 0.66 -25.03
N THR A 20 -0.87 0.18 -26.06
CA THR A 20 -1.26 -0.93 -26.91
C THR A 20 -1.01 -2.27 -26.22
N LEU A 21 -1.63 -3.33 -26.71
CA LEU A 21 -1.35 -4.70 -26.23
C LEU A 21 0.13 -5.07 -26.43
N THR A 22 0.78 -4.57 -27.48
CA THR A 22 2.21 -4.80 -27.74
C THR A 22 3.09 -4.13 -26.69
N GLU A 23 2.76 -2.91 -26.29
CA GLU A 23 3.51 -2.17 -25.27
C GLU A 23 3.36 -2.81 -23.90
N LEU A 24 2.14 -3.14 -23.48
CA LEU A 24 1.93 -3.85 -22.21
C LEU A 24 2.66 -5.20 -22.22
N SER A 25 2.68 -5.91 -23.35
CA SER A 25 3.41 -7.17 -23.49
C SER A 25 4.91 -7.00 -23.27
N LYS A 26 5.51 -5.94 -23.82
CA LYS A 26 6.93 -5.61 -23.62
C LYS A 26 7.24 -5.23 -22.18
N LEU A 27 6.38 -4.42 -21.55
CA LEU A 27 6.59 -3.93 -20.19
C LEU A 27 6.42 -5.04 -19.14
N SER A 28 5.41 -5.89 -19.31
CA SER A 28 5.11 -6.97 -18.34
C SER A 28 5.87 -8.27 -18.60
N GLY A 29 6.44 -8.46 -19.80
CA GLY A 29 7.00 -9.74 -20.23
C GLY A 29 5.95 -10.84 -20.41
N VAL A 30 4.66 -10.50 -20.41
CA VAL A 30 3.55 -11.42 -20.70
C VAL A 30 3.24 -11.37 -22.20
N SER A 31 3.03 -12.52 -22.83
CA SER A 31 2.84 -12.56 -24.29
C SER A 31 1.56 -11.83 -24.73
N GLN A 32 1.67 -11.09 -25.83
CA GLN A 32 0.54 -10.35 -26.41
C GLN A 32 -0.70 -11.23 -26.68
N PRO A 33 -0.59 -12.46 -27.23
CA PRO A 33 -1.76 -13.32 -27.41
C PRO A 33 -2.45 -13.67 -26.10
N TYR A 34 -1.67 -13.83 -25.02
CA TYR A 34 -2.21 -14.14 -23.70
C TYR A 34 -2.92 -12.94 -23.07
N LEU A 35 -2.34 -11.73 -23.17
CA LEU A 35 -2.99 -10.49 -22.76
C LEU A 35 -4.31 -10.25 -23.51
N SER A 36 -4.33 -10.50 -24.82
CA SER A 36 -5.54 -10.38 -25.64
C SER A 36 -6.65 -11.35 -25.20
N GLN A 37 -6.29 -12.61 -24.89
CA GLN A 37 -7.25 -13.59 -24.38
C GLN A 37 -7.78 -13.22 -22.99
N MET A 38 -6.93 -12.66 -22.13
CA MET A 38 -7.26 -12.21 -20.79
C MET A 38 -8.21 -11.02 -20.82
N GLU A 39 -7.88 -9.96 -21.58
CA GLU A 39 -8.73 -8.78 -21.73
C GLU A 39 -10.07 -9.09 -22.39
N GLY A 40 -10.13 -10.13 -23.22
CA GLY A 40 -11.37 -10.59 -23.85
C GLY A 40 -12.21 -11.54 -23.00
N GLY A 41 -11.80 -11.84 -21.75
CA GLY A 41 -12.50 -12.79 -20.87
C GLY A 41 -12.51 -14.24 -21.38
N LYS A 42 -11.75 -14.54 -22.44
CA LYS A 42 -11.64 -15.89 -23.04
C LYS A 42 -10.71 -16.80 -22.25
N ARG A 43 -9.82 -16.19 -21.47
CA ARG A 43 -9.05 -16.86 -20.42
C ARG A 43 -9.79 -16.64 -19.10
N GLY A 44 -9.85 -17.67 -18.27
CA GLY A 44 -10.26 -17.50 -16.88
C GLY A 44 -9.29 -16.57 -16.11
N ILE A 45 -9.53 -16.43 -14.81
CA ILE A 45 -8.69 -15.58 -13.94
C ILE A 45 -7.20 -15.97 -14.05
N PRO A 46 -6.29 -15.02 -14.31
CA PRO A 46 -4.86 -15.29 -14.41
C PRO A 46 -4.22 -15.75 -13.09
N SER A 47 -3.03 -16.35 -13.17
CA SER A 47 -2.25 -16.68 -11.97
C SER A 47 -1.72 -15.44 -11.25
N THR A 48 -1.48 -15.57 -9.94
CA THR A 48 -0.85 -14.54 -9.10
C THR A 48 0.47 -14.01 -9.68
N GLU A 49 1.32 -14.89 -10.23
CA GLU A 49 2.57 -14.49 -10.91
C GLU A 49 2.32 -13.61 -12.14
N THR A 50 1.29 -13.92 -12.93
CA THR A 50 0.92 -13.09 -14.08
C THR A 50 0.42 -11.73 -13.62
N LEU A 51 -0.44 -11.72 -12.60
CA LEU A 51 -0.98 -10.50 -12.00
C LEU A 51 0.13 -9.59 -11.48
N ARG A 52 1.18 -10.16 -10.85
CA ARG A 52 2.36 -9.41 -10.39
C ARG A 52 3.08 -8.72 -11.55
N LYS A 53 3.28 -9.44 -12.65
CA LYS A 53 3.97 -8.92 -13.84
C LYS A 53 3.24 -7.78 -14.54
N ILE A 54 1.90 -7.77 -14.48
CA ILE A 54 1.11 -6.71 -15.14
C ILE A 54 0.73 -5.57 -14.20
N ALA A 55 0.81 -5.75 -12.88
CA ALA A 55 0.42 -4.73 -11.90
C ALA A 55 1.25 -3.44 -12.03
N GLU A 56 2.58 -3.56 -12.01
CA GLU A 56 3.48 -2.40 -12.15
C GLU A 56 3.31 -1.67 -13.51
N PRO A 57 3.30 -2.37 -14.68
CA PRO A 57 3.00 -1.73 -15.95
C PRO A 57 1.62 -1.08 -16.06
N LEU A 58 0.62 -1.54 -15.29
CA LEU A 58 -0.72 -0.98 -15.27
C LEU A 58 -0.92 0.10 -14.19
N ASP A 59 0.16 0.53 -13.53
CA ASP A 59 0.15 1.51 -12.45
C ASP A 59 -0.92 1.23 -11.38
N ILE A 60 -1.03 -0.04 -11.01
CA ILE A 60 -1.99 -0.51 -10.01
C ILE A 60 -1.30 -1.37 -8.97
N ASN A 61 -1.76 -1.25 -7.72
CA ASN A 61 -1.25 -2.09 -6.66
C ASN A 61 -1.56 -3.57 -6.95
N TYR A 62 -0.54 -4.42 -6.83
CA TYR A 62 -0.68 -5.87 -7.00
C TYR A 62 -1.78 -6.46 -6.10
N SER A 63 -1.94 -5.93 -4.88
CA SER A 63 -2.96 -6.39 -3.94
C SER A 63 -4.38 -6.12 -4.42
N GLU A 64 -4.62 -4.93 -4.96
CA GLU A 64 -5.89 -4.57 -5.56
C GLU A 64 -6.19 -5.51 -6.72
N LEU A 65 -5.20 -5.82 -7.55
CA LEU A 65 -5.36 -6.76 -8.65
C LEU A 65 -5.72 -8.17 -8.18
N LEU A 66 -5.12 -8.65 -7.09
CA LEU A 66 -5.44 -9.95 -6.48
C LEU A 66 -6.88 -10.01 -5.96
N ILE A 67 -7.34 -8.93 -5.30
CA ILE A 67 -8.70 -8.82 -4.77
C ILE A 67 -9.71 -8.81 -5.93
N LYS A 68 -9.46 -7.98 -6.95
CA LYS A 68 -10.33 -7.86 -8.13
C LYS A 68 -10.41 -9.17 -8.91
N ALA A 69 -9.30 -9.92 -8.96
CA ALA A 69 -9.21 -11.25 -9.55
C ALA A 69 -9.85 -12.35 -8.67
N GLY A 70 -10.14 -12.08 -7.40
CA GLY A 70 -10.73 -13.05 -6.47
C GLY A 70 -9.74 -14.08 -5.91
N HIS A 71 -8.43 -13.81 -5.96
CA HIS A 71 -7.41 -14.67 -5.34
C HIS A 71 -7.37 -14.53 -3.81
N ILE A 72 -7.74 -13.35 -3.31
CA ILE A 72 -7.84 -13.03 -1.90
C ILE A 72 -9.04 -12.10 -1.69
N THR A 73 -9.62 -12.13 -0.50
CA THR A 73 -10.63 -11.15 -0.07
C THR A 73 -9.97 -9.92 0.55
N ASP A 74 -10.70 -8.81 0.59
CA ASP A 74 -10.31 -7.63 1.37
C ASP A 74 -10.06 -7.97 2.85
N GLU A 75 -10.79 -8.93 3.40
CA GLU A 75 -10.65 -9.36 4.80
C GLU A 75 -9.36 -10.14 5.03
N GLU A 76 -9.02 -11.06 4.13
CA GLU A 76 -7.76 -11.80 4.16
C GLU A 76 -6.56 -10.87 3.96
N TRP A 77 -6.68 -9.90 3.06
CA TRP A 77 -5.66 -8.87 2.88
C TRP A 77 -5.48 -8.02 4.16
N LYS A 78 -6.59 -7.55 4.75
CA LYS A 78 -6.55 -6.80 6.01
C LYS A 78 -5.95 -7.60 7.15
N ARG A 79 -6.25 -8.91 7.26
CA ARG A 79 -5.63 -9.79 8.27
C ARG A 79 -4.12 -9.90 8.06
N ALA A 80 -3.68 -10.16 6.83
CA ALA A 80 -2.25 -10.27 6.51
C ALA A 80 -1.48 -8.95 6.76
N PHE A 81 -2.07 -7.80 6.42
CA PHE A 81 -1.45 -6.49 6.65
C PHE A 81 -1.49 -6.04 8.10
N ILE A 82 -2.51 -6.41 8.87
CA ILE A 82 -2.51 -6.18 10.33
C ILE A 82 -1.41 -7.03 10.98
N GLU A 83 -1.07 -8.21 10.46
CA GLU A 83 0.01 -9.04 11.03
C GLU A 83 1.43 -8.62 10.60
N GLU A 84 1.63 -8.08 9.39
CA GLU A 84 2.96 -7.62 8.93
C GLU A 84 3.29 -6.16 9.31
N ASP A 85 2.32 -5.23 9.32
CA ASP A 85 2.56 -3.83 9.71
C ASP A 85 2.35 -3.59 11.22
N PHE A 86 1.55 -4.43 11.89
CA PHE A 86 1.52 -4.50 13.35
C PHE A 86 2.17 -5.81 13.83
N HIS A 87 3.50 -5.86 13.79
CA HIS A 87 4.21 -6.25 15.01
C HIS A 87 3.90 -5.22 16.11
N VAL A 88 2.65 -5.20 16.58
CA VAL A 88 2.40 -4.96 18.00
C VAL A 88 2.72 -6.29 18.65
N ASP A 89 4.02 -6.59 18.72
CA ASP A 89 4.50 -7.31 19.88
C ASP A 89 4.05 -6.45 21.06
N ASN A 90 2.99 -6.90 21.70
CA ASN A 90 2.74 -6.55 23.08
C ASN A 90 4.00 -7.01 23.85
N ALA A 91 4.95 -6.09 23.98
CA ALA A 91 6.22 -6.24 24.68
C ALA A 91 7.21 -7.27 24.10
N ARG A 92 8.14 -6.80 23.26
CA ARG A 92 9.60 -6.85 23.54
C ARG A 92 10.42 -6.26 22.39
N VAL A 93 10.67 -4.97 22.49
CA VAL A 93 11.86 -4.36 21.90
C VAL A 93 13.08 -5.03 22.54
N SER A 94 13.93 -5.70 21.74
CA SER A 94 15.35 -5.87 22.09
C SER A 94 16.22 -5.08 21.09
N GLU A 95 16.30 -3.79 21.41
CA GLU A 95 17.24 -2.69 21.13
C GLU A 95 18.40 -2.79 20.08
N ARG A 96 18.74 -3.92 19.47
CA ARG A 96 19.96 -4.04 18.62
C ARG A 96 19.77 -3.84 17.11
N ALA A 97 18.54 -3.75 16.59
CA ALA A 97 18.31 -3.76 15.13
C ALA A 97 18.19 -2.37 14.46
N LEU A 98 18.22 -1.27 15.22
CA LEU A 98 17.93 0.07 14.70
C LEU A 98 19.08 0.76 13.93
N VAL A 99 20.13 0.06 13.54
CA VAL A 99 21.29 0.73 12.93
C VAL A 99 21.33 0.51 11.40
N ASN A 100 20.96 1.59 10.70
CA ASN A 100 21.24 1.97 9.31
C ASN A 100 20.21 1.59 8.22
N ARG A 101 19.38 2.58 7.86
CA ARG A 101 19.42 3.18 6.51
C ARG A 101 18.79 4.59 6.50
N GLU A 102 19.55 5.54 6.00
CA GLU A 102 19.28 6.97 5.91
C GLU A 102 18.17 7.31 4.91
N GLN A 103 16.90 7.08 5.25
CA GLN A 103 15.77 7.80 4.65
C GLN A 103 14.84 8.23 5.78
N LYS A 104 15.01 9.48 6.25
CA LYS A 104 14.16 10.07 7.31
C LYS A 104 12.71 10.06 6.82
N GLY A 105 11.90 9.13 7.32
CA GLY A 105 10.45 9.23 7.27
C GLY A 105 9.96 10.53 7.95
N PRO A 106 8.71 10.96 7.71
CA PRO A 106 8.19 12.18 8.30
C PRO A 106 8.29 12.10 9.83
N ASP A 107 8.92 13.11 10.45
CA ASP A 107 9.11 13.10 11.88
C ASP A 107 7.75 13.23 12.59
N LEU A 108 7.62 12.56 13.73
CA LEU A 108 6.35 12.47 14.45
C LEU A 108 5.81 13.85 14.87
N LYS A 109 6.69 14.84 15.06
CA LYS A 109 6.30 16.22 15.34
C LYS A 109 5.64 16.87 14.12
N SER A 110 6.19 16.71 12.92
CA SER A 110 5.59 17.19 11.68
C SER A 110 4.22 16.55 11.40
N LEU A 111 4.06 15.26 11.73
CA LEU A 111 2.79 14.55 11.58
C LEU A 111 1.72 15.08 12.54
N LEU A 112 2.06 15.23 13.82
CA LEU A 112 1.12 15.69 14.85
C LEU A 112 0.74 17.17 14.69
N LEU A 113 1.67 18.02 14.24
CA LEU A 113 1.41 19.45 14.03
C LEU A 113 0.51 19.70 12.80
N ARG A 114 0.71 18.96 11.71
CA ARG A 114 -0.14 19.05 10.51
C ARG A 114 -1.56 18.53 10.75
N ALA A 115 -1.71 17.61 11.69
CA ALA A 115 -2.99 17.03 12.06
C ALA A 115 -3.91 18.03 12.79
N SER A 116 -3.34 18.84 13.70
CA SER A 116 -4.10 19.88 14.38
C SER A 116 -4.62 20.97 13.43
N GLU A 117 -4.09 21.06 12.22
CA GLU A 117 -4.43 22.08 11.21
C GLU A 117 -5.37 21.56 10.10
N SER A 118 -6.19 20.53 10.36
CA SER A 118 -7.34 20.03 9.54
C SER A 118 -7.21 18.61 8.95
N ARG A 119 -6.48 17.67 9.60
CA ARG A 119 -6.60 16.22 9.29
C ARG A 119 -6.65 15.37 10.56
N PRO A 120 -7.60 14.42 10.67
CA PRO A 120 -7.72 13.56 11.84
C PRO A 120 -6.51 12.63 11.98
N VAL A 121 -5.87 12.63 13.15
CA VAL A 121 -4.83 11.65 13.50
C VAL A 121 -5.46 10.55 14.31
N PHE A 122 -5.17 9.31 13.94
CA PHE A 122 -5.65 8.15 14.67
C PHE A 122 -4.52 7.52 15.46
N PHE A 123 -4.81 7.15 16.70
CA PHE A 123 -3.95 6.32 17.51
C PHE A 123 -4.78 5.15 18.04
N ASN A 124 -4.31 3.93 17.77
CA ASN A 124 -5.05 2.69 18.06
C ASN A 124 -6.49 2.67 17.51
N GLY A 125 -6.68 3.24 16.32
CA GLY A 125 -7.99 3.27 15.64
C GLY A 125 -8.96 4.34 16.15
N TYR A 126 -8.58 5.14 17.16
CA TYR A 126 -9.36 6.27 17.66
C TYR A 126 -8.79 7.59 17.15
N GLU A 127 -9.67 8.48 16.69
CA GLU A 127 -9.28 9.84 16.33
C GLU A 127 -8.85 10.59 17.60
N LEU A 128 -7.62 11.09 17.60
CA LEU A 128 -7.10 11.93 18.66
C LEU A 128 -7.60 13.36 18.47
N SER A 129 -8.09 13.93 19.56
CA SER A 129 -8.40 15.36 19.61
C SER A 129 -7.12 16.21 19.61
N SER A 130 -7.26 17.48 19.24
CA SER A 130 -6.14 18.43 19.21
C SER A 130 -5.43 18.54 20.56
N ASP A 131 -6.17 18.51 21.66
CA ASP A 131 -5.61 18.57 23.01
C ASP A 131 -4.81 17.31 23.39
N GLU A 132 -5.22 16.15 22.90
CA GLU A 132 -4.49 14.89 23.10
C GLU A 132 -3.18 14.86 22.30
N CYS A 133 -3.21 15.33 21.05
CA CYS A 133 -2.01 15.52 20.25
C CYS A 133 -1.02 16.47 20.94
N ILE A 134 -1.50 17.59 21.51
CA ILE A 134 -0.67 18.55 22.26
C ILE A 134 -0.06 17.89 23.51
N ARG A 135 -0.85 17.14 24.28
CA ARG A 135 -0.34 16.42 25.47
C ARG A 135 0.72 15.38 25.11
N LEU A 136 0.48 14.59 24.07
CA LEU A 136 1.44 13.59 23.58
C LEU A 136 2.74 14.24 23.10
N LEU A 137 2.65 15.36 22.37
CA LEU A 137 3.82 16.16 21.99
C LEU A 137 4.59 16.66 23.22
N GLY A 138 3.90 17.09 24.27
CA GLY A 138 4.51 17.49 25.53
C GLY A 138 5.29 16.35 26.20
N VAL A 139 4.69 15.16 26.27
CA VAL A 139 5.35 13.96 26.82
C VAL A 139 6.57 13.58 26.00
N ILE A 140 6.46 13.56 24.67
CA ILE A 140 7.58 13.24 23.78
C ILE A 140 8.73 14.24 23.96
N ARG A 141 8.44 15.54 24.05
CA ARG A 141 9.46 16.58 24.29
C ARG A 141 10.16 16.42 25.65
N ALA A 142 9.41 16.08 26.69
CA ALA A 142 9.98 15.85 28.02
C ALA A 142 10.87 14.60 28.04
N MET A 143 10.47 13.55 27.34
CA MET A 143 11.18 12.27 27.28
C MET A 143 12.38 12.31 26.34
N PHE A 144 12.32 13.11 25.27
CA PHE A 144 13.36 13.24 24.24
C PHE A 144 13.73 14.71 24.02
N PRO A 145 14.32 15.39 25.03
CA PRO A 145 14.51 16.84 25.02
C PRO A 145 15.45 17.36 23.92
N ASN A 146 16.34 16.51 23.40
CA ASN A 146 17.30 16.88 22.36
C ASN A 146 16.83 16.54 20.93
N TYR A 147 15.59 16.09 20.74
CA TYR A 147 15.06 15.67 19.45
C TYR A 147 14.85 16.82 18.45
N GLU A 148 14.76 18.07 18.92
CA GLU A 148 14.49 19.22 18.03
C GLU A 148 15.73 19.74 17.26
N ASN A 149 16.94 19.22 17.53
CA ASN A 149 18.20 19.79 17.04
C ASN A 149 19.03 18.88 16.11
N LYS A 150 18.40 18.12 15.20
CA LYS A 150 19.14 17.43 14.12
C LYS A 150 18.46 17.63 12.76
N GLN A 151 18.86 18.72 12.08
CA GLN A 151 18.71 18.89 10.62
C GLN A 151 19.25 17.65 9.89
#